data_AF-A0A513WY69-F1
#
_entry.id   AF-A0A513WY69-F1
#
_cell.length_a   1.000
_cell.length_b   1.000
_cell.length_c   1.000
_cell.angle_alpha   90.00
_cell.angle_beta   90.00
_cell.angle_gamma   90.00
#
_symmetry.space_group_name_H-M   'P 1'
#
loop_
_entity.id
_entity.type
_entity.pdbx_description
1 polymer ?
#
loop_
_entity_poly.entity_id
_entity_poly.type
_entity_poly.pdbx_seq_one_letter_code
_entity_poly.pdbx_strand_id
1 'polypeptide(L)'
;QLRAIWSQLQLQVNPFVQVLCLDGNLYRMLDTGAKNFIAQNFINHVKESVLYCIDGTGHDRVFLGAPRHFVTGGGMLLQPGGSEPFWVVRSETKLRTPAVCSPSVSAKTTKIPRPPNAYILYRKERHNTVKDANPGITNNEISQILGRAWNLETR
;
A
#
# COMPACT_ATOMS: atom_id res chain seq x y z
N GLN A 1 -20.20 0.04 -32.92
CA GLN A 1 -19.86 0.91 -31.77
C GLN A 1 -18.90 0.22 -30.79
N LEU A 2 -19.17 -1.00 -30.33
CA LEU A 2 -18.32 -1.74 -29.37
C LEU A 2 -16.83 -1.89 -29.77
N ARG A 3 -16.56 -2.17 -31.06
CA ARG A 3 -15.18 -2.29 -31.56
C ARG A 3 -14.38 -0.99 -31.43
N ALA A 4 -15.02 0.17 -31.60
CA ALA A 4 -14.35 1.46 -31.50
C ALA A 4 -13.94 1.78 -30.05
N ILE A 5 -14.81 1.44 -29.09
CA ILE A 5 -14.54 1.59 -27.65
C ILE A 5 -13.37 0.70 -27.25
N TRP A 6 -13.37 -0.57 -27.68
CA TRP A 6 -12.23 -1.45 -27.44
C TRP A 6 -10.94 -0.95 -28.08
N SER A 7 -10.98 -0.44 -29.32
CA SER A 7 -9.80 0.14 -29.97
C SER A 7 -9.20 1.32 -29.19
N GLN A 8 -10.04 2.17 -28.58
CA GLN A 8 -9.56 3.25 -27.71
C GLN A 8 -8.93 2.73 -26.42
N LEU A 9 -9.56 1.74 -25.78
CA LEU A 9 -9.04 1.13 -24.55
C LEU A 9 -7.76 0.34 -24.80
N GLN A 10 -7.65 -0.34 -25.95
CA GLN A 10 -6.49 -1.13 -26.35
C GLN A 10 -5.22 -0.29 -26.43
N LEU A 11 -5.31 1.01 -26.72
CA LEU A 11 -4.15 1.92 -26.69
C LEU A 11 -3.54 2.05 -25.29
N GLN A 12 -4.33 1.83 -24.24
CA GLN A 12 -3.89 1.87 -22.84
C GLN A 12 -3.45 0.49 -22.32
N VAL A 13 -3.73 -0.57 -23.08
CA VAL A 13 -3.41 -1.95 -22.73
C VAL A 13 -1.99 -2.25 -23.20
N ASN A 14 -1.03 -2.13 -22.27
CA ASN A 14 0.37 -2.50 -22.44
C ASN A 14 0.62 -3.85 -21.73
N PRO A 15 1.59 -4.68 -22.17
CA PRO A 15 2.04 -5.87 -21.44
C PRO A 15 2.26 -5.69 -19.92
N PHE A 16 2.61 -4.49 -19.46
CA PHE A 16 2.79 -4.18 -18.04
C PHE A 16 1.49 -3.75 -17.31
N VAL A 17 0.43 -3.45 -18.05
CA VAL A 17 -0.86 -2.97 -17.51
C VAL A 17 -1.77 -4.16 -17.26
N GLN A 18 -1.89 -4.53 -15.99
CA GLN A 18 -2.67 -5.69 -15.53
C GLN A 18 -4.06 -5.31 -14.99
N VAL A 19 -4.36 -4.00 -14.97
CA VAL A 19 -5.65 -3.42 -14.54
C VAL A 19 -6.02 -2.29 -15.49
N LEU A 20 -7.22 -2.33 -16.05
CA LEU A 20 -7.79 -1.28 -16.89
C LEU A 20 -8.64 -0.33 -16.03
N CYS A 21 -8.51 0.98 -16.24
CA CYS A 21 -9.33 1.99 -15.56
C CYS A 21 -10.36 2.56 -16.53
N LEU A 22 -11.64 2.50 -16.15
CA LEU A 22 -12.76 3.08 -16.87
C LEU A 22 -13.34 4.24 -16.07
N ASP A 23 -13.76 5.28 -16.78
CA ASP A 23 -14.57 6.34 -16.20
C ASP A 23 -15.96 5.81 -15.82
N GLY A 24 -16.51 6.27 -14.69
CA GLY A 24 -17.80 5.82 -14.19
C GLY A 24 -18.97 6.17 -15.10
N ASN A 25 -18.94 7.34 -15.77
CA ASN A 25 -19.97 7.69 -16.76
C ASN A 25 -19.90 6.76 -17.97
N LEU A 26 -18.70 6.50 -18.48
CA LEU A 26 -18.52 5.55 -19.58
C LEU A 26 -19.04 4.16 -19.16
N TYR A 27 -18.73 3.71 -17.95
CA TYR A 27 -19.17 2.41 -17.46
C TYR A 27 -20.69 2.26 -17.36
N ARG A 28 -21.39 3.32 -16.93
CA ARG A 28 -22.86 3.35 -16.85
C ARG A 28 -23.53 3.40 -18.22
N MET A 29 -22.88 4.01 -19.21
CA MET A 29 -23.36 4.05 -20.59
C MET A 29 -23.24 2.70 -21.32
N LEU A 30 -22.34 1.81 -20.86
CA LEU A 30 -22.15 0.49 -21.46
C LEU A 30 -23.26 -0.47 -21.02
N ASP A 31 -23.87 -1.13 -22.00
CA ASP A 31 -24.79 -2.24 -21.75
C ASP A 31 -24.05 -3.49 -21.26
N THR A 32 -24.78 -4.45 -20.70
CA THR A 32 -24.21 -5.71 -20.19
C THR A 32 -23.44 -6.47 -21.28
N GLY A 33 -23.87 -6.40 -22.54
CA GLY A 33 -23.18 -7.00 -23.67
C GLY A 33 -21.82 -6.35 -23.93
N ALA A 34 -21.75 -5.02 -23.91
CA ALA A 34 -20.50 -4.29 -24.04
C ALA A 34 -19.51 -4.57 -22.91
N LYS A 35 -19.99 -4.58 -21.67
CA LYS A 35 -19.18 -4.91 -20.49
C LYS A 35 -18.59 -6.32 -20.62
N ASN A 36 -19.42 -7.30 -20.96
CA ASN A 36 -18.95 -8.67 -21.19
C ASN A 36 -17.93 -8.75 -22.33
N PHE A 37 -18.14 -8.01 -23.42
CA PHE A 37 -17.18 -7.97 -24.52
C PHE A 37 -15.83 -7.40 -24.09
N ILE A 38 -15.81 -6.30 -23.34
CA ILE A 38 -14.57 -5.70 -22.83
C ILE A 38 -13.86 -6.65 -21.87
N ALA A 39 -14.60 -7.26 -20.93
CA ALA A 39 -14.05 -8.25 -20.00
C ALA A 39 -13.42 -9.43 -20.74
N GLN A 40 -14.10 -10.02 -21.73
CA GLN A 40 -13.59 -11.15 -22.50
C GLN A 40 -12.32 -10.81 -23.29
N ASN A 41 -12.27 -9.64 -23.92
CA ASN A 41 -11.06 -9.21 -24.61
C ASN A 41 -9.90 -8.99 -23.64
N PHE A 42 -10.19 -8.44 -22.46
CA PHE A 42 -9.17 -8.23 -21.44
C PHE A 42 -8.66 -9.56 -20.85
N ILE A 43 -9.52 -10.53 -20.59
CA ILE A 43 -9.13 -11.91 -20.19
C ILE A 43 -8.18 -12.51 -21.22
N ASN A 44 -8.47 -12.35 -22.51
CA ASN A 44 -7.61 -12.86 -23.57
C ASN A 44 -6.24 -12.16 -23.61
N HIS A 45 -6.16 -10.90 -23.17
CA HIS A 45 -4.93 -10.14 -23.08
C HIS A 45 -4.09 -10.55 -21.86
N VAL A 46 -4.68 -10.55 -20.65
CA VAL A 46 -3.96 -10.85 -19.40
C VAL A 46 -3.85 -12.35 -19.08
N LYS A 47 -4.56 -13.21 -19.82
CA LYS A 47 -4.65 -14.67 -19.66
C LYS A 47 -5.19 -15.13 -18.30
N GLU A 48 -6.09 -14.35 -17.72
CA GLU A 48 -6.57 -14.56 -16.35
C GLU A 48 -8.03 -14.13 -16.19
N SER A 49 -8.67 -14.62 -15.13
CA SER A 49 -10.01 -14.18 -14.77
C SER A 49 -9.97 -12.75 -14.23
N VAL A 50 -10.91 -11.92 -14.68
CA VAL A 50 -11.01 -10.49 -14.35
C VAL A 50 -12.40 -10.16 -13.83
N LEU A 51 -12.49 -9.12 -13.02
CA LEU A 51 -13.75 -8.58 -12.51
C LEU A 51 -13.75 -7.06 -12.59
N TYR A 52 -14.96 -6.50 -12.72
CA TYR A 52 -15.19 -5.06 -12.57
C TYR A 52 -15.29 -4.71 -11.08
N CYS A 53 -14.57 -3.69 -10.64
CA CYS A 53 -14.74 -3.15 -9.30
C CYS A 53 -14.83 -1.64 -9.29
N ILE A 54 -15.78 -1.11 -8.51
CA ILE A 54 -15.99 0.33 -8.35
C ILE A 54 -14.94 0.90 -7.39
N ASP A 55 -14.38 2.06 -7.71
CA ASP A 55 -13.48 2.78 -6.81
C ASP A 55 -14.23 3.31 -5.57
N GLY A 56 -13.95 2.73 -4.41
CA GLY A 56 -14.50 3.16 -3.13
C GLY A 56 -13.73 4.32 -2.47
N THR A 57 -12.71 4.88 -3.12
CA THR A 57 -11.95 6.04 -2.61
C THR A 57 -12.63 7.38 -2.88
N GLY A 58 -13.74 7.40 -3.63
CA GLY A 58 -14.56 8.57 -3.90
C GLY A 58 -14.46 9.13 -5.32
N HIS A 59 -13.60 8.58 -6.17
CA HIS A 59 -13.59 8.92 -7.60
C HIS A 59 -14.61 8.08 -8.37
N ASP A 60 -15.28 8.68 -9.35
CA ASP A 60 -16.25 7.98 -10.20
C ASP A 60 -15.54 7.15 -11.27
N ARG A 61 -14.95 6.02 -10.86
CA ARG A 61 -14.15 5.14 -11.71
C ARG A 61 -14.44 3.68 -11.44
N VAL A 62 -14.25 2.86 -12.46
CA VAL A 62 -14.39 1.41 -12.39
C VAL A 62 -13.12 0.77 -12.92
N PHE A 63 -12.54 -0.13 -12.14
CA PHE A 63 -11.37 -0.90 -12.55
C PHE A 63 -11.79 -2.27 -13.09
N LEU A 64 -11.05 -2.78 -14.05
CA LEU A 64 -11.19 -4.14 -14.58
C LEU A 64 -9.85 -4.85 -14.47
N GLY A 65 -9.80 -5.93 -13.71
CA GLY A 65 -8.54 -6.63 -13.44
C GLY A 65 -8.72 -7.93 -12.69
N ALA A 66 -7.63 -8.69 -12.56
CA ALA A 66 -7.65 -9.91 -11.76
C ALA A 66 -7.80 -9.58 -10.26
N PRO A 67 -8.59 -10.36 -9.48
CA PRO A 67 -8.82 -10.11 -8.06
C PRO A 67 -7.53 -9.92 -7.25
N ARG A 68 -6.46 -10.66 -7.60
CA ARG A 68 -5.18 -10.57 -6.89
C ARG A 68 -4.54 -9.19 -6.97
N HIS A 69 -4.72 -8.44 -8.06
CA HIS A 69 -4.16 -7.08 -8.19
C HIS A 69 -4.86 -6.09 -7.26
N PHE A 70 -6.14 -6.34 -6.96
CA PHE A 70 -6.91 -5.49 -6.07
C PHE A 70 -6.64 -5.75 -4.59
N VAL A 71 -6.21 -6.97 -4.23
CA VAL A 71 -5.85 -7.31 -2.83
C VAL A 71 -4.36 -7.15 -2.52
N THR A 72 -3.50 -7.11 -3.55
CA THR A 72 -2.07 -6.88 -3.38
C THR A 72 -1.85 -5.44 -2.88
N GLY A 73 -1.31 -5.28 -1.67
CA GLY A 73 -1.07 -3.96 -1.07
C GLY A 73 -2.13 -3.47 -0.08
N GLY A 74 -3.03 -4.34 0.39
CA GLY A 74 -4.00 -4.00 1.45
C GLY A 74 -5.32 -3.42 0.95
N GLY A 75 -5.59 -3.50 -0.35
CA GLY A 75 -6.92 -3.29 -0.90
C GLY A 75 -7.87 -4.43 -0.52
N MET A 76 -9.15 -4.11 -0.38
CA MET A 76 -10.19 -5.07 -0.04
C MET A 76 -11.33 -4.95 -1.05
N LEU A 77 -11.72 -6.08 -1.62
CA LEU A 77 -12.92 -6.19 -2.45
C LEU A 77 -14.09 -6.54 -1.54
N LEU A 78 -15.12 -5.72 -1.56
CA LEU A 78 -16.33 -5.94 -0.79
C LEU A 78 -17.51 -6.03 -1.75
N GLN A 79 -18.42 -6.98 -1.51
CA GLN A 79 -19.57 -7.22 -2.38
C GLN A 79 -20.86 -7.26 -1.54
N PRO A 80 -21.54 -6.12 -1.33
CA PRO A 80 -22.76 -6.07 -0.55
C PRO A 80 -23.94 -6.48 -1.46
N GLY A 81 -24.58 -7.60 -1.13
CA GLY A 81 -25.94 -7.91 -1.61
C GLY A 81 -26.14 -8.00 -3.12
N GLY A 82 -25.19 -8.55 -3.89
CA GLY A 82 -25.37 -8.82 -5.32
C GLY A 82 -25.09 -7.63 -6.25
N SER A 83 -24.61 -6.52 -5.72
CA SER A 83 -24.08 -5.40 -6.51
C SER A 83 -22.64 -5.68 -6.97
N GLU A 84 -22.13 -4.85 -7.89
CA GLU A 84 -20.74 -4.92 -8.34
C GLU A 84 -19.78 -4.71 -7.16
N PRO A 85 -18.68 -5.46 -7.08
CA PRO A 85 -17.77 -5.38 -5.95
C PRO A 85 -17.11 -3.99 -5.92
N PHE A 86 -16.97 -3.45 -4.72
CA PHE A 86 -16.27 -2.19 -4.49
C PHE A 86 -14.86 -2.48 -4.01
N TRP A 87 -13.91 -1.76 -4.58
CA TRP A 87 -12.52 -1.78 -4.16
C TRP A 87 -12.26 -0.61 -3.23
N VAL A 88 -11.82 -0.92 -2.00
CA VAL A 88 -11.40 0.08 -1.03
C VAL A 88 -9.99 -0.22 -0.56
N VAL A 89 -9.14 0.79 -0.53
CA VAL A 89 -7.90 0.72 0.23
C VAL A 89 -8.23 1.14 1.65
N ARG A 90 -7.97 0.27 2.63
CA ARG A 90 -7.99 0.74 4.02
C ARG A 90 -6.86 1.75 4.15
N SER A 91 -7.18 3.04 4.19
CA SER A 91 -6.25 4.01 4.74
C SER A 91 -5.89 3.51 6.13
N GLU A 92 -4.59 3.45 6.43
CA GLU A 92 -4.05 2.86 7.64
C GLU A 92 -4.36 3.75 8.87
N THR A 93 -5.64 4.01 9.13
CA THR A 93 -6.12 4.69 10.32
C THR A 93 -6.30 3.62 11.38
N LYS A 94 -5.17 3.26 12.01
CA LYS A 94 -5.03 2.58 13.30
C LYS A 94 -6.29 1.81 13.78
N LEU A 95 -6.40 0.53 13.42
CA LEU A 95 -7.04 -0.44 14.29
C LEU A 95 -6.08 -1.63 14.45
N ARG A 96 -5.27 -1.57 15.52
CA ARG A 96 -4.72 -2.77 16.18
C ARG A 96 -5.95 -3.54 16.67
N THR A 97 -6.18 -4.83 16.44
CA THR A 97 -5.45 -6.02 16.93
C THR A 97 -6.29 -7.27 16.49
N PRO A 98 -5.95 -8.51 16.91
CA PRO A 98 -5.16 -9.52 16.20
C PRO A 98 -6.00 -10.60 15.49
N ALA A 99 -5.41 -11.29 14.50
CA ALA A 99 -5.21 -12.74 14.50
C ALA A 99 -4.98 -13.30 13.08
N VAL A 100 -4.22 -14.40 13.07
CA VAL A 100 -4.03 -15.38 12.00
C VAL A 100 -2.89 -15.11 11.01
N CYS A 101 -1.76 -15.68 11.41
CA CYS A 101 -0.85 -16.54 10.63
C CYS A 101 -0.48 -16.17 9.19
N SER A 102 0.82 -15.91 9.05
CA SER A 102 1.74 -16.54 8.08
C SER A 102 2.43 -15.59 7.09
N PRO A 103 3.66 -15.96 6.68
CA PRO A 103 4.76 -15.03 6.51
C PRO A 103 4.96 -14.65 5.04
N SER A 104 5.44 -13.44 4.76
CA SER A 104 6.34 -13.21 3.63
C SER A 104 6.86 -11.78 3.59
N VAL A 105 8.20 -11.71 3.62
CA VAL A 105 9.08 -10.70 3.01
C VAL A 105 8.78 -9.24 3.36
N SER A 106 9.60 -8.74 4.28
CA SER A 106 9.69 -7.36 4.72
C SER A 106 9.94 -6.38 3.57
N ALA A 107 8.87 -5.76 3.06
CA ALA A 107 8.96 -4.44 2.46
C ALA A 107 9.12 -3.44 3.61
N LYS A 108 10.33 -2.93 3.82
CA LYS A 108 10.62 -1.91 4.83
C LYS A 108 9.85 -0.64 4.45
N THR A 109 8.64 -0.48 4.99
CA THR A 109 7.94 0.80 4.96
C THR A 109 8.82 1.82 5.68
N THR A 110 9.18 2.89 4.98
CA THR A 110 9.94 4.02 5.53
C THR A 110 9.12 4.68 6.62
N LYS A 111 9.22 4.17 7.85
CA LYS A 111 8.61 4.78 9.03
C LYS A 111 9.33 6.11 9.28
N ILE A 112 8.60 7.21 9.19
CA ILE A 112 9.11 8.53 9.57
C ILE A 112 9.52 8.44 11.05
N PRO A 113 10.82 8.57 11.37
CA PRO A 113 11.28 8.48 12.75
C PRO A 113 10.77 9.68 13.54
N ARG A 114 10.57 9.47 14.85
CA ARG A 114 10.18 10.55 15.76
C ARG A 114 11.30 11.61 15.79
N PRO A 115 10.96 12.91 15.91
CA PRO A 115 11.98 13.94 16.10
C PRO A 115 12.79 13.62 17.38
N PRO A 116 14.13 13.81 17.35
CA PRO A 116 14.99 13.49 18.48
C PRO A 116 14.73 14.45 19.65
N ASN A 117 14.64 13.92 20.87
CA ASN A 117 14.60 14.76 22.07
C ASN A 117 16.00 15.32 22.41
N ALA A 118 16.08 16.30 23.32
CA ALA A 118 17.35 16.96 23.69
C ALA A 118 18.44 15.97 24.15
N TYR A 119 18.08 14.95 24.94
CA TYR A 119 19.02 13.91 25.36
C TYR A 119 19.50 13.04 24.18
N ILE A 120 18.66 12.77 23.18
CA ILE A 120 19.07 12.05 21.95
C ILE A 120 20.13 12.85 21.18
N LEU A 121 20.03 14.17 21.13
CA LEU A 121 21.04 15.02 20.52
C LEU A 121 22.35 14.99 21.33
N TYR A 122 22.27 15.17 22.64
CA TYR A 122 23.42 15.13 23.55
C TYR A 122 24.21 13.81 23.45
N ARG A 123 23.51 12.67 23.51
CA ARG A 123 24.17 11.35 23.43
C ARG A 123 24.81 11.11 22.07
N LYS A 124 24.26 11.65 20.98
CA LYS A 124 24.74 11.38 19.62
C LYS A 124 26.19 11.83 19.44
N GLU A 125 26.54 12.96 20.04
CA GLU A 125 27.89 13.54 19.98
C GLU A 125 28.90 12.78 20.84
N ARG A 126 28.49 12.31 22.02
CA ARG A 126 29.38 11.72 23.04
C ARG A 126 29.45 10.19 23.01
N HIS A 127 28.51 9.54 22.34
CA HIS A 127 28.42 8.08 22.28
C HIS A 127 29.69 7.45 21.67
N ASN A 128 30.22 8.02 20.60
CA ASN A 128 31.43 7.50 19.96
C ASN A 128 32.64 7.60 20.90
N THR A 129 32.82 8.73 21.59
CA THR A 129 33.89 8.90 22.57
C THR A 129 33.86 7.84 23.67
N VAL A 130 32.67 7.53 24.21
CA VAL A 130 32.52 6.51 25.27
C VAL A 130 32.78 5.10 24.73
N LYS A 131 32.33 4.82 23.50
CA LYS A 131 32.55 3.53 22.82
C LYS A 131 34.02 3.30 22.47
N ASP A 132 34.73 4.34 22.02
CA ASP A 132 36.13 4.27 21.64
C ASP A 132 37.04 4.16 22.86
N ALA A 133 36.70 4.84 23.96
CA ALA A 133 37.43 4.74 25.23
C ALA A 133 37.27 3.36 25.90
N ASN A 134 36.18 2.64 25.62
CA ASN A 134 35.88 1.34 26.23
C ASN A 134 35.37 0.35 25.18
N PRO A 135 36.26 -0.21 24.34
CA PRO A 135 35.86 -1.21 23.35
C PRO A 135 35.41 -2.49 24.07
N GLY A 136 34.11 -2.73 24.15
CA GLY A 136 33.53 -3.93 24.79
C GLY A 136 32.29 -3.67 25.64
N ILE A 137 32.00 -2.41 25.96
CA ILE A 137 30.79 -2.05 26.70
C ILE A 137 29.55 -2.10 25.80
N THR A 138 28.43 -2.50 26.39
CA THR A 138 27.14 -2.60 25.74
C THR A 138 26.48 -1.23 25.58
N ASN A 139 25.59 -1.08 24.60
CA ASN A 139 24.83 0.17 24.38
C ASN A 139 23.98 0.57 25.61
N ASN A 140 23.57 -0.41 26.42
CA ASN A 140 22.88 -0.15 27.68
C ASN A 140 23.80 0.57 28.69
N GLU A 141 25.03 0.08 28.84
CA GLU A 141 26.02 0.68 29.73
C GLU A 141 26.43 2.09 29.28
N ILE A 142 26.61 2.30 27.97
CA ILE A 142 26.83 3.63 27.40
C ILE A 142 25.67 4.58 27.75
N SER A 143 24.43 4.09 27.65
CA SER A 143 23.24 4.88 27.98
C SER A 143 23.15 5.24 29.46
N GLN A 144 23.61 4.36 30.36
CA GLN A 144 23.66 4.64 31.81
C GLN A 144 24.77 5.64 32.17
N ILE A 145 25.94 5.54 31.55
CA ILE A 145 27.05 6.48 31.77
C ILE A 145 26.66 7.88 31.28
N LEU A 146 26.15 8.00 30.05
CA LEU A 146 25.73 9.29 29.48
C LEU A 146 24.50 9.87 30.19
N GLY A 147 23.58 9.03 30.67
CA GLY A 147 22.42 9.48 31.45
C GLY A 147 22.84 10.11 32.78
N ARG A 148 23.85 9.54 33.46
CA ARG A 148 24.41 10.12 34.70
C ARG A 148 25.13 11.44 34.43
N ALA A 149 25.95 11.50 33.37
CA ALA A 149 26.66 12.73 32.99
C ALA A 149 25.66 13.87 32.66
N TRP A 150 24.64 13.58 31.84
CA TRP A 150 23.58 14.53 31.51
C TRP A 150 22.86 15.05 32.76
N ASN A 151 22.52 14.17 33.70
CA ASN A 151 21.85 14.57 34.94
C ASN A 151 22.72 15.43 35.86
N LEU A 152 24.05 15.28 35.82
CA LEU A 152 24.98 16.14 36.55
C LEU A 152 25.15 17.51 35.87
N GLU A 153 25.10 17.54 34.55
CA GLU A 153 25.25 18.78 33.76
C GLU A 153 23.95 19.60 33.68
N THR A 154 22.78 18.96 33.85
CA THR A 154 21.45 19.58 33.72
C THR A 154 20.80 19.91 35.07
N ARG A 155 21.46 19.59 36.19
CA ARG A 155 21.00 19.92 37.53
C ARG A 155 21.54 21.27 37.99
#